data_AF-A0A943G2I8-F1
#
_entry.id   AF-A0A943G2I8-F1
#
_cell.length_a   1.000
_cell.length_b   1.000
_cell.length_c   1.000
_cell.angle_alpha   90.00
_cell.angle_beta   90.00
_cell.angle_gamma   90.00
#
_symmetry.space_group_name_H-M   'P 1'
#
loop_
_entity.id
_entity.type
_entity.pdbx_description
1 polymer ?
#
loop_
_entity_poly.entity_id
_entity_poly.type
_entity_poly.pdbx_seq_one_letter_code
_entity_poly.pdbx_strand_id
1 'polypeptide(L)'
;MKFIIIPKEVYDSVSEEKRRELGIDSPRASVDGSKVILHIDHYDLLFKSLDMQADDEPQYPYPVYDSPSSEFESILSSKEWVSDVNDERL
;
A
#
# COMPACT_ATOMS: atom_id res chain seq x y z
N MET A 1 5.11 -11.98 -1.51
CA MET A 1 5.03 -10.67 -2.21
C MET A 1 4.97 -9.60 -1.15
N LYS A 2 5.67 -8.46 -1.31
CA LYS A 2 5.68 -7.40 -0.29
C LYS A 2 4.74 -6.26 -0.66
N PHE A 3 4.10 -5.71 0.36
CA PHE A 3 3.17 -4.60 0.26
C PHE A 3 3.61 -3.47 1.17
N ILE A 4 3.41 -2.24 0.74
CA ILE A 4 3.71 -1.03 1.51
C ILE A 4 2.43 -0.26 1.74
N ILE A 5 2.23 0.22 2.98
CA ILE A 5 1.08 1.03 3.34
C ILE A 5 1.51 2.49 3.37
N ILE A 6 1.07 3.26 2.39
CA ILE A 6 1.41 4.69 2.27
C ILE A 6 0.20 5.57 2.53
N PRO A 7 0.39 6.82 3.00
CA PRO A 7 -0.68 7.80 3.08
C PRO A 7 -1.30 8.04 1.70
N LYS A 8 -2.62 8.25 1.65
CA LYS A 8 -3.30 8.62 0.41
C LYS A 8 -2.69 9.89 -0.19
N GLU A 9 -2.27 10.86 0.61
CA GLU A 9 -1.61 12.09 0.14
C GLU A 9 -0.31 11.81 -0.64
N VAL A 10 0.46 10.80 -0.22
CA VAL A 10 1.71 10.39 -0.86
C VAL A 10 1.42 9.67 -2.16
N TYR A 11 0.42 8.79 -2.15
CA TYR A 11 -0.11 8.21 -3.37
C TYR A 11 -0.63 9.31 -4.31
N ASP A 12 -1.31 10.32 -3.75
CA ASP A 12 -1.94 11.39 -4.49
C ASP A 12 -0.92 12.32 -5.19
N SER A 13 0.30 12.36 -4.64
CA SER A 13 1.44 13.09 -5.20
C SER A 13 1.96 12.49 -6.52
N VAL A 14 1.62 11.23 -6.83
CA VAL A 14 2.01 10.57 -8.09
C VAL A 14 1.02 10.92 -9.19
N SER A 15 1.43 11.34 -10.38
CA SER A 15 0.49 11.64 -11.47
C SER A 15 -0.41 10.46 -11.83
N GLU A 16 -1.69 10.73 -12.10
CA GLU A 16 -2.70 9.73 -12.50
C GLU A 16 -2.26 8.93 -13.74
N GLU A 17 -1.57 9.57 -14.68
CA GLU A 17 -1.00 8.91 -15.86
C GLU A 17 -0.06 7.77 -15.46
N LYS A 18 0.90 8.05 -14.56
CA LYS A 18 1.87 7.05 -14.09
C LYS A 18 1.20 5.92 -13.31
N ARG A 19 0.16 6.24 -12.53
CA ARG A 19 -0.65 5.22 -11.83
C ARG A 19 -1.39 4.31 -12.81
N ARG A 20 -1.95 4.89 -13.87
CA ARG A 20 -2.68 4.15 -14.91
C ARG A 20 -1.76 3.29 -15.75
N GLU A 21 -0.57 3.78 -16.09
CA GLU A 21 0.46 3.02 -16.81
C GLU A 21 0.90 1.78 -16.02
N LEU A 22 1.03 1.91 -14.70
CA LEU A 22 1.37 0.80 -13.81
C LEU A 22 0.17 -0.07 -13.42
N GLY A 23 -1.05 0.28 -13.86
CA GLY A 23 -2.28 -0.45 -13.49
C GLY A 23 -2.62 -0.38 -12.00
N ILE A 24 -2.16 0.66 -11.32
CA ILE A 24 -2.38 0.87 -9.88
C ILE A 24 -3.43 1.93 -9.59
N ASP A 25 -4.10 2.49 -10.60
CA ASP A 25 -5.05 3.62 -10.45
C ASP A 25 -6.12 3.39 -9.36
N SER A 26 -6.50 2.12 -9.14
CA SER A 26 -7.48 1.68 -8.16
C SER A 26 -6.84 0.82 -7.05
N PRO A 27 -5.98 1.40 -6.18
CA PRO A 27 -5.37 0.65 -5.09
C PRO A 27 -6.38 0.38 -3.98
N ARG A 28 -6.08 -0.59 -3.11
CA ARG A 28 -6.90 -0.82 -1.93
C ARG A 28 -6.69 0.33 -0.94
N ALA A 29 -7.72 1.13 -0.69
CA ALA A 29 -7.70 2.20 0.31
C ALA A 29 -8.27 1.71 1.65
N SER A 30 -7.84 2.36 2.74
CA SER A 30 -8.40 2.17 4.08
C SER A 30 -9.86 2.64 4.11
N VAL A 31 -10.64 2.19 5.10
CA VAL A 31 -12.04 2.59 5.31
C VAL A 31 -12.20 4.10 5.36
N ASP A 32 -11.28 4.77 6.05
CA ASP A 32 -11.26 6.23 6.20
C ASP A 32 -10.73 6.96 4.95
N GLY A 33 -10.20 6.22 3.97
CA GLY A 33 -9.55 6.79 2.78
C GLY A 33 -8.21 7.48 3.05
N SER A 34 -7.70 7.50 4.29
CA SER A 34 -6.43 8.15 4.63
C SER A 34 -5.16 7.39 4.19
N LYS A 35 -5.23 6.07 3.98
CA LYS A 35 -4.09 5.21 3.62
C LYS A 35 -4.43 4.33 2.42
N VAL A 36 -3.42 3.91 1.67
CA VAL A 36 -3.54 2.96 0.56
C VAL A 36 -2.49 1.86 0.65
N ILE A 37 -2.85 0.67 0.18
CA ILE A 37 -1.95 -0.47 0.06
C ILE A 37 -1.47 -0.55 -1.37
N LEU A 38 -0.15 -0.56 -1.54
CA LEU A 38 0.49 -0.68 -2.83
C LEU A 38 1.48 -1.85 -2.80
N HIS A 39 1.67 -2.53 -3.93
CA HIS A 39 2.78 -3.46 -4.07
C HIS A 39 4.10 -2.72 -3.96
N ILE A 40 5.07 -3.33 -3.28
CA ILE A 40 6.39 -2.73 -3.11
C ILE A 40 7.07 -2.46 -4.46
N ASP A 41 6.86 -3.35 -5.44
CA ASP A 41 7.38 -3.22 -6.81
C ASP A 41 6.90 -1.93 -7.48
N HIS A 42 5.61 -1.62 -7.32
CA HIS A 42 5.05 -0.39 -7.87
C HIS A 42 5.57 0.84 -7.12
N TYR A 43 5.70 0.76 -5.79
CA TYR A 43 6.30 1.83 -5.01
C TYR A 43 7.75 2.10 -5.44
N ASP A 44 8.53 1.05 -5.67
CA ASP A 44 9.90 1.08 -6.16
C ASP A 44 9.97 1.83 -7.51
N LEU A 45 9.12 1.48 -8.48
CA LEU A 45 9.03 2.16 -9.78
C LEU A 45 8.60 3.64 -9.71
N LEU A 46 7.83 4.00 -8.68
CA LEU A 46 7.33 5.36 -8.49
C LEU A 46 8.35 6.25 -7.78
N PHE A 47 8.92 5.75 -6.68
CA PHE A 47 9.65 6.53 -5.68
C PHE A 47 11.12 6.13 -5.53
N LYS A 48 11.50 4.89 -5.87
CA LYS A 48 12.89 4.48 -5.76
C LYS A 48 13.65 4.98 -6.98
N SER A 49 14.34 6.10 -6.76
CA SER A 49 15.46 6.49 -7.59
C SER A 49 16.61 5.52 -7.34
N LEU A 50 17.40 5.24 -8.38
CA LEU A 50 18.40 4.18 -8.56
C LEU A 50 19.55 4.12 -7.52
N ASP A 51 19.45 4.81 -6.38
CA ASP A 51 20.54 5.11 -5.44
C ASP A 51 20.60 4.20 -4.20
N MET A 52 19.88 3.06 -4.19
CA MET A 52 20.09 2.06 -3.13
C MET A 52 21.28 1.17 -3.49
N GLN A 53 22.40 1.40 -2.81
CA GLN A 53 23.59 0.56 -2.84
C GLN A 53 23.19 -0.88 -2.47
N ALA A 54 23.63 -1.84 -3.28
CA ALA A 54 23.10 -3.19 -3.39
C ALA A 54 23.29 -4.13 -2.17
N ASP A 55 23.75 -3.63 -1.02
CA ASP A 55 24.15 -4.46 0.13
C ASP A 55 23.32 -4.20 1.40
N ASP A 56 22.46 -3.17 1.45
CA ASP A 56 21.63 -2.85 2.61
C ASP A 56 20.15 -3.16 2.34
N GLU A 57 19.42 -3.68 3.34
CA GLU A 57 17.99 -3.92 3.21
C GLU A 57 17.30 -2.59 2.86
N PRO A 58 16.48 -2.54 1.79
CA PRO A 58 15.86 -1.29 1.36
C PRO A 58 15.02 -0.71 2.50
N GLN A 59 15.48 0.41 3.07
CA GLN A 59 14.76 1.12 4.12
C GLN A 59 13.65 1.94 3.48
N TYR A 60 12.42 1.48 3.66
CA TYR A 60 11.24 2.20 3.21
C TYR A 60 10.79 3.20 4.29
N PRO A 61 10.36 4.41 3.91
CA PRO A 61 9.85 5.40 4.86
C PRO A 61 8.49 5.02 5.47
N TYR A 62 7.84 3.98 4.94
CA TYR A 62 6.52 3.51 5.37
C TYR A 62 6.57 2.02 5.72
N PRO A 63 5.64 1.54 6.57
CA PRO A 63 5.62 0.14 6.96
C PRO A 63 5.38 -0.78 5.76
N VAL A 64 6.24 -1.79 5.65
CA VAL A 64 6.19 -2.84 4.64
C VAL A 64 5.84 -4.15 5.30
N TYR A 65 4.93 -4.89 4.67
CA TYR A 65 4.45 -6.17 5.13
C TYR A 65 4.69 -7.22 4.05
N ASP A 66 5.07 -8.42 4.47
CA ASP A 66 5.13 -9.57 3.56
C ASP A 66 3.73 -10.20 3.43
N SER A 67 3.42 -10.77 2.27
CA SER A 67 2.16 -11.46 2.02
C SER A 67 2.43 -12.77 1.29
N PRO A 68 1.89 -13.91 1.77
CA PRO A 68 0.99 -14.02 2.93
C PRO A 68 1.76 -14.00 4.28
N SER A 69 1.49 -13.02 5.14
CA SER A 69 1.93 -13.02 6.54
C SER A 69 0.74 -12.77 7.45
N SER A 70 0.72 -13.42 8.62
CA SER A 70 -0.34 -13.25 9.62
C SER A 70 -0.47 -11.80 10.09
N GLU A 71 0.63 -11.04 10.08
CA GLU A 71 0.64 -9.61 10.39
C GLU A 71 -0.12 -8.82 9.33
N PHE A 72 0.18 -9.04 8.04
CA PHE A 72 -0.51 -8.36 6.95
C PHE A 72 -2.01 -8.70 6.92
N GLU A 73 -2.35 -9.98 7.10
CA GLU A 73 -3.74 -10.41 7.19
C GLU A 73 -4.47 -9.80 8.39
N SER A 74 -3.79 -9.67 9.53
CA SER A 74 -4.34 -8.99 10.72
C SER A 74 -4.60 -7.51 10.46
N ILE A 75 -3.71 -6.82 9.74
CA ILE A 75 -3.93 -5.44 9.30
C ILE A 75 -5.13 -5.38 8.36
N LEU A 76 -5.19 -6.23 7.33
CA LEU A 76 -6.30 -6.26 6.37
C LEU A 76 -7.65 -6.59 7.01
N SER A 77 -7.64 -7.35 8.10
CA SER A 77 -8.82 -7.73 8.90
C SER A 77 -9.14 -6.69 10.00
N SER A 78 -8.27 -5.70 10.21
CA SER A 78 -8.49 -4.65 11.20
C SER A 78 -9.56 -3.67 10.74
N LYS A 79 -10.16 -2.99 11.71
CA LYS A 79 -11.20 -1.96 11.50
C LYS A 79 -10.77 -0.80 10.59
N GLU A 80 -9.46 -0.61 10.41
CA GLU A 80 -8.91 0.38 9.47
C GLU A 80 -9.16 0.00 8.00
N TRP A 81 -9.30 -1.29 7.70
CA TRP A 81 -9.40 -1.82 6.33
C TRP A 81 -10.71 -2.58 6.08
N VAL A 82 -11.31 -3.13 7.13
CA VAL A 82 -12.65 -3.71 7.09
C VAL A 82 -13.63 -2.63 7.56
N SER A 83 -14.49 -2.19 6.65
CA SER A 83 -15.66 -1.41 7.05
C SER A 83 -16.63 -2.36 7.75
N ASP A 84 -17.15 -1.95 8.90
CA ASP A 84 -18.08 -2.72 9.75
C ASP A 84 -19.46 -2.92 9.09
N VAL A 85 -19.54 -2.98 7.76
CA VAL A 85 -20.79 -3.02 6.98
C VAL A 85 -21.38 -4.43 6.88
N ASN A 86 -21.17 -5.30 7.88
CA ASN A 86 -21.77 -6.64 7.89
C ASN A 86 -22.37 -7.06 9.23
N ASP A 87 -22.85 -6.12 10.04
CA ASP A 87 -23.90 -6.42 11.01
C ASP A 87 -25.19 -5.73 10.51
N GLU A 88 -26.37 -6.31 10.75
CA GLU A 88 -27.69 -5.82 10.30
C GLU A 88 -28.22 -6.23 8.90
N ARG A 89 -28.11 -7.52 8.52
CA ARG A 89 -29.27 -8.14 7.84
C ARG A 89 -29.98 -9.07 8.81
N LEU A 90 -30.86 -8.44 9.61
CA LEU A 90 -32.03 -9.03 10.24
C LEU A 90 -32.83 -9.92 9.27
#